data_AF-A0A8B7ZZQ4-F1
#
_entry.id   AF-A0A8B7ZZQ4-F1
#
_cell.length_a   1.000
_cell.length_b   1.000
_cell.length_c   1.000
_cell.angle_alpha   90.00
_cell.angle_beta   90.00
_cell.angle_gamma   90.00
#
_symmetry.space_group_name_H-M   'P 1'
#
loop_
_entity.id
_entity.type
_entity.pdbx_description
1 polymer ?
#
loop_
_entity_poly.entity_id
_entity_poly.type
_entity_poly.pdbx_seq_one_letter_code
_entity_poly.pdbx_strand_id
1 'polypeptide(L)'
;MFECCSTFVDGPKDCLGNTSCASCLFEVTYYEPAITASPAGPVLEGNDVTLTCSLDSGSPSGWIKWQYSFDQRSSTALSEPIHIVANHTWPLLRLSPDQAGWYRCVRAIQQIGNNWIYDRFSSWIAVPVYFGPVIVNEDRTWVGANNGSTATLQCVFRGNPRPTVTWYDLGGNALTDVAVPRRMSWGQNSTINDVLGSHITSHLTIYRVDASNDYGMYRCRAANVNGSFSDLEIELRETGKPEPPKDFQVFHGSWISGVGFRITWEPGYDGGEDLQAYYTNYREMSDEFDALRWRQHDPESRSAEYGNLTPDTRYQLAVYATNIHGSSLYATLNAWTESDTPRALGITVLYSPAQETIVVTGIPQDDDNGTCLRLEGYDYREHIDVSLAPDLDCIQSDGEFRYSTEFVREVQSRYCRDGLCGSRSEARNIDKYPITSPRPSTTGPPDSGTDGKIVAIAVGVCGAIAFLIALLVICYFCKCRKSKSQHMSGKQYESTPTKPETSV
;
A
#
# COMPACT_ATOMS: atom_id res chain seq x y z
N MET A 1 2.21 13.03 49.34
CA MET A 1 1.85 13.18 50.77
C MET A 1 3.09 12.83 51.56
N PHE A 2 3.56 13.75 52.39
CA PHE A 2 4.70 13.50 53.27
C PHE A 2 4.17 13.45 54.70
N GLU A 3 4.53 12.41 55.42
CA GLU A 3 4.10 12.20 56.80
C GLU A 3 5.35 12.24 57.68
N CYS A 4 5.39 13.21 58.59
CA CYS A 4 6.50 13.37 59.53
C CYS A 4 6.00 12.97 60.91
N CYS A 5 6.61 11.93 61.48
CA CYS A 5 6.23 11.35 62.75
C CYS A 5 7.36 11.54 63.76
N SER A 6 7.03 12.04 64.96
CA SER A 6 7.97 12.12 66.08
C SER A 6 7.52 11.24 67.24
N THR A 7 8.47 10.60 67.91
CA THR A 7 8.28 9.86 69.16
C THR A 7 8.96 10.61 70.31
N PHE A 8 8.22 10.87 71.39
CA PHE A 8 8.79 11.48 72.60
C PHE A 8 9.71 10.47 73.31
N VAL A 9 10.97 10.85 73.56
CA VAL A 9 11.98 9.93 74.11
C VAL A 9 11.99 9.88 75.65
N ASP A 10 11.41 10.85 76.36
CA ASP A 10 11.38 10.85 77.83
C ASP A 10 9.97 11.13 78.40
N GLY A 11 9.24 10.05 78.70
CA GLY A 11 7.96 10.05 79.40
C GLY A 11 7.64 8.64 79.96
N PRO A 12 6.81 8.50 81.02
CA PRO A 12 6.69 7.25 81.79
C PRO A 12 6.23 6.07 80.92
N LYS A 13 6.85 4.91 81.15
CA LYS A 13 6.50 3.63 80.52
C LYS A 13 5.17 3.10 81.09
N ASP A 14 4.05 3.71 80.70
CA ASP A 14 2.73 3.09 80.78
C ASP A 14 1.99 3.29 79.46
N CYS A 15 1.26 2.25 79.05
CA CYS A 15 0.81 1.94 77.70
C CYS A 15 0.13 3.08 76.91
N LEU A 16 0.82 3.57 75.86
CA LEU A 16 0.36 3.90 74.50
C LEU A 16 1.40 4.85 73.87
N GLY A 17 2.24 4.33 72.98
CA GLY A 17 3.21 5.15 72.26
C GLY A 17 2.51 6.17 71.37
N ASN A 18 2.35 7.39 71.85
CA ASN A 18 1.76 8.49 71.08
C ASN A 18 2.81 9.03 70.10
N THR A 19 2.93 8.37 68.96
CA THR A 19 3.59 8.92 67.78
C THR A 19 2.70 10.06 67.26
N SER A 20 3.16 11.31 67.34
CA SER A 20 2.46 12.42 66.70
C SER A 20 2.93 12.53 65.26
N CYS A 21 2.07 12.20 64.31
CA CYS A 21 2.32 12.32 62.88
C CYS A 21 1.59 13.55 62.34
N ALA A 22 2.32 14.43 61.66
CA ALA A 22 1.73 15.51 60.88
C ALA A 22 1.88 15.15 59.39
N SER A 23 0.76 15.12 58.67
CA SER A 23 0.74 14.88 57.23
C SER A 23 0.55 16.20 56.48
N CYS A 24 1.47 16.48 55.56
CA CYS A 24 1.37 17.60 54.62
C CYS A 24 1.06 17.07 53.22
N LEU A 25 -0.01 17.60 52.64
CA LEU A 25 -0.33 17.42 51.22
C LEU A 25 0.41 18.49 50.42
N PHE A 26 1.32 18.06 49.55
CA PHE A 26 1.93 18.92 48.56
C PHE A 26 1.11 18.78 47.28
N GLU A 27 0.20 19.72 47.03
CA GLU A 27 -0.51 19.80 45.76
C GLU A 27 0.41 20.45 44.73
N VAL A 28 0.95 19.64 43.81
CA VAL A 28 1.66 20.18 42.65
C VAL A 28 0.65 20.43 41.55
N THR A 29 0.26 21.68 41.37
CA THR A 29 -0.45 22.12 40.17
C THR A 29 0.51 22.14 38.99
N TYR A 30 0.40 21.13 38.12
CA TYR A 30 1.10 21.10 36.84
C TYR A 30 0.25 21.79 35.77
N TYR A 31 0.81 22.86 35.20
CA TYR A 31 0.22 23.65 34.13
C TYR A 31 0.37 22.96 32.76
N GLU A 32 -0.55 23.25 31.84
CA GLU A 32 -0.49 22.77 30.46
C GLU A 32 0.63 23.48 29.69
N PRO A 33 1.36 22.79 28.79
CA PRO A 33 2.31 23.45 27.92
C PRO A 33 1.60 24.51 27.06
N ALA A 34 2.26 25.65 26.83
CA ALA A 34 1.77 26.67 25.92
C ALA A 34 2.55 26.62 24.61
N ILE A 35 1.84 26.75 23.49
CA ILE A 35 2.43 26.78 22.15
C ILE A 35 2.21 28.13 21.49
N THR A 36 3.22 28.65 20.82
CA THR A 36 3.18 29.90 20.05
C THR A 36 3.87 29.72 18.70
N ALA A 37 3.52 30.55 17.72
CA ALA A 37 4.13 30.57 16.40
C ALA A 37 4.69 31.96 16.09
N SER A 38 5.86 32.01 15.47
CA SER A 38 6.50 33.24 15.01
C SER A 38 7.00 33.06 13.56
N PRO A 39 6.48 33.82 12.58
CA PRO A 39 5.36 34.76 12.70
C PRO A 39 4.04 34.05 13.05
N ALA A 40 3.10 34.80 13.63
CA ALA A 40 1.75 34.29 13.91
C ALA A 40 0.86 34.42 12.68
N GLY A 41 0.00 33.42 12.45
CA GLY A 41 -0.97 33.42 11.36
C GLY A 41 -0.45 32.73 10.09
N PRO A 42 -1.05 33.01 8.93
CA PRO A 42 -0.69 32.38 7.66
C PRO A 42 0.73 32.73 7.21
N VAL A 43 1.41 31.74 6.62
CA VAL A 43 2.78 31.87 6.16
C VAL A 43 2.82 31.61 4.65
N LEU A 44 3.49 32.46 3.88
CA LEU A 44 3.63 32.25 2.43
C LEU A 44 4.49 31.01 2.16
N GLU A 45 4.16 30.26 1.11
CA GLU A 45 4.97 29.13 0.61
C GLU A 45 6.44 29.53 0.43
N GLY A 46 7.34 28.65 0.85
CA GLY A 46 8.79 28.87 0.82
C GLY A 46 9.34 29.67 2.00
N ASN A 47 8.48 30.32 2.81
CA ASN A 47 8.91 30.99 4.03
C ASN A 47 8.98 30.04 5.23
N ASP A 48 9.58 30.55 6.30
CA ASP A 48 9.83 29.80 7.53
C ASP A 48 8.88 30.25 8.66
N VAL A 49 8.55 29.32 9.55
CA VAL A 49 7.87 29.62 10.81
C VAL A 49 8.52 28.85 11.95
N THR A 50 8.66 29.48 13.10
CA THR A 50 9.18 28.83 14.30
C THR A 50 8.06 28.65 15.32
N LEU A 51 7.78 27.39 15.66
CA LEU A 51 6.87 27.07 16.76
C LEU A 51 7.67 27.06 18.06
N THR A 52 7.14 27.61 19.14
CA THR A 52 7.77 27.60 20.46
C THR A 52 6.82 26.97 21.45
N CYS A 53 7.27 25.91 22.11
CA CYS A 53 6.56 25.27 23.22
C CYS A 53 7.22 25.71 24.52
N SER A 54 6.45 26.26 25.46
CA SER A 54 6.91 26.67 26.78
C SER A 54 6.20 25.90 27.89
N LEU A 55 6.93 25.63 28.97
CA LEU A 55 6.40 25.11 30.22
C LEU A 55 6.24 26.27 31.20
N ASP A 56 5.03 26.43 31.74
CA ASP A 56 4.75 27.49 32.71
C ASP A 56 5.58 27.35 34.00
N SER A 57 5.69 28.45 34.74
CA SER A 57 6.60 28.66 35.89
C SER A 57 6.47 27.65 37.05
N GLY A 58 5.46 26.78 37.05
CA GLY A 58 5.32 25.69 38.02
C GLY A 58 6.17 24.44 37.72
N SER A 59 6.63 24.25 36.48
CA SER A 59 7.49 23.13 36.08
C SER A 59 8.55 23.63 35.09
N PRO A 60 9.61 24.31 35.56
CA PRO A 60 10.58 24.99 34.70
C PRO A 60 11.45 24.05 33.86
N SER A 61 11.33 22.73 34.05
CA SER A 61 11.88 21.71 33.16
C SER A 61 10.93 20.54 32.99
N GLY A 62 11.10 19.81 31.90
CA GLY A 62 10.30 18.62 31.59
C GLY A 62 10.58 18.06 30.21
N TRP A 63 10.01 16.89 29.92
CA TRP A 63 10.09 16.28 28.59
C TRP A 63 8.88 16.69 27.76
N ILE A 64 9.10 17.10 26.52
CA ILE A 64 8.04 17.40 25.57
C ILE A 64 8.18 16.61 24.28
N LYS A 65 7.07 16.34 23.61
CA LYS A 65 7.02 15.72 22.29
C LYS A 65 6.18 16.56 21.35
N TRP A 66 6.67 16.78 20.14
CA TRP A 66 5.94 17.50 19.10
C TRP A 66 5.01 16.55 18.35
N GLN A 67 3.82 17.04 18.03
CA GLN A 67 2.79 16.31 17.31
C GLN A 67 2.21 17.17 16.19
N TYR A 68 1.94 16.53 15.05
CA TYR A 68 1.23 17.08 13.90
C TYR A 68 -0.13 16.42 13.77
N SER A 69 -1.12 17.15 13.26
CA SER A 69 -2.43 16.62 12.93
C SER A 69 -3.02 17.32 11.71
N PHE A 70 -3.77 16.58 10.90
CA PHE A 70 -4.54 17.11 9.78
C PHE A 70 -6.01 17.39 10.13
N ASP A 71 -6.52 16.87 11.25
CA ASP A 71 -7.94 16.96 11.63
C ASP A 71 -8.18 17.28 13.12
N GLN A 72 -7.10 17.50 13.88
CA GLN A 72 -7.06 17.66 15.33
C GLN A 72 -7.59 16.45 16.13
N ARG A 73 -7.89 15.32 15.48
CA ARG A 73 -8.37 14.07 16.12
C ARG A 73 -7.29 13.01 16.14
N SER A 74 -6.59 12.83 15.03
CA SER A 74 -5.47 11.91 14.88
C SER A 74 -4.17 12.69 14.86
N SER A 75 -3.14 12.20 15.57
CA SER A 75 -1.86 12.91 15.66
C SER A 75 -0.69 12.01 15.32
N THR A 76 0.22 12.52 14.50
CA THR A 76 1.50 11.89 14.17
C THR A 76 2.60 12.52 15.01
N ALA A 77 3.50 11.69 15.54
CA ALA A 77 4.69 12.16 16.25
C ALA A 77 5.67 12.83 15.28
N LEU A 78 6.08 14.06 15.59
CA LEU A 78 7.13 14.79 14.84
C LEU A 78 8.51 14.61 15.45
N SER A 79 8.57 14.30 16.75
CA SER A 79 9.81 14.15 17.48
C SER A 79 9.73 12.99 18.47
N GLU A 80 10.88 12.50 18.91
CA GLU A 80 10.96 11.80 20.20
C GLU A 80 10.81 12.81 21.37
N PRO A 81 10.53 12.35 22.60
CA PRO A 81 10.52 13.24 23.75
C PRO A 81 11.87 13.91 24.00
N ILE A 82 11.86 15.23 24.13
CA ILE A 82 13.03 16.09 24.30
C ILE A 82 12.95 16.74 25.68
N HIS A 83 14.04 16.69 26.44
CA HIS A 83 14.14 17.39 27.72
C HIS A 83 14.42 18.88 27.50
N ILE A 84 13.61 19.74 28.09
CA ILE A 84 13.67 21.19 27.88
C ILE A 84 13.73 21.93 29.21
N VAL A 85 14.28 23.14 29.18
CA VAL A 85 14.31 24.09 30.31
C VAL A 85 13.59 25.34 29.85
N ALA A 86 12.45 25.64 30.48
CA ALA A 86 11.49 26.68 30.15
C ALA A 86 10.80 26.55 28.78
N ASN A 87 11.53 26.37 27.68
CA ASN A 87 10.95 26.27 26.34
C ASN A 87 11.81 25.49 25.34
N HIS A 88 11.24 25.21 24.17
CA HIS A 88 11.92 24.65 23.02
C HIS A 88 11.26 25.11 21.72
N THR A 89 12.06 25.31 20.69
CA THR A 89 11.62 25.77 19.37
C THR A 89 11.64 24.66 18.34
N TRP A 90 10.65 24.63 17.46
CA TRP A 90 10.56 23.72 16.32
C TRP A 90 10.47 24.54 15.03
N PRO A 91 11.60 24.73 14.32
CA PRO A 91 11.61 25.48 13.08
C PRO A 91 11.04 24.63 11.94
N LEU A 92 10.04 25.18 11.25
CA LEU A 92 9.54 24.68 9.97
C LEU A 92 10.13 25.57 8.89
N LEU A 93 11.08 25.03 8.12
CA LEU A 93 11.80 25.76 7.10
C LEU A 93 11.22 25.45 5.72
N ARG A 94 11.17 26.46 4.84
CA ARG A 94 10.70 26.38 3.45
C ARG A 94 9.36 25.64 3.35
N LEU A 95 8.35 26.22 3.98
CA LEU A 95 7.03 25.61 4.05
C LEU A 95 6.47 25.30 2.66
N SER A 96 6.00 24.08 2.49
CA SER A 96 5.19 23.63 1.35
C SER A 96 3.72 23.52 1.75
N PRO A 97 2.77 23.54 0.78
CA PRO A 97 1.35 23.38 1.06
C PRO A 97 1.01 22.12 1.88
N ASP A 98 1.75 21.03 1.68
CA ASP A 98 1.53 19.75 2.38
C ASP A 98 1.92 19.79 3.87
N GLN A 99 2.69 20.80 4.29
CA GLN A 99 3.03 21.03 5.70
C GLN A 99 1.98 21.89 6.42
N ALA A 100 0.93 22.34 5.72
CA ALA A 100 -0.18 23.00 6.38
C ALA A 100 -0.89 22.04 7.35
N GLY A 101 -1.34 22.55 8.49
CA GLY A 101 -2.08 21.75 9.46
C GLY A 101 -1.98 22.27 10.88
N TRP A 102 -2.16 21.37 11.84
CA TRP A 102 -2.19 21.69 13.26
C TRP A 102 -1.03 21.05 13.99
N TYR A 103 -0.41 21.83 14.85
CA TYR A 103 0.75 21.44 15.62
C TYR A 103 0.46 21.60 17.10
N ARG A 104 0.99 20.70 17.92
CA ARG A 104 0.97 20.85 19.38
C ARG A 104 2.20 20.20 19.98
N CYS A 105 2.57 20.65 21.17
CA CYS A 105 3.49 19.92 22.04
C CYS A 105 2.74 19.24 23.18
N VAL A 106 3.23 18.08 23.60
CA VAL A 106 2.66 17.28 24.68
C VAL A 106 3.74 16.97 25.70
N ARG A 107 3.38 17.00 26.99
CA ARG A 107 4.30 16.71 28.08
C ARG A 107 4.41 15.21 28.27
N ALA A 108 5.64 14.71 28.36
CA ALA A 108 5.94 13.33 28.70
C ALA A 108 6.45 13.28 30.15
N ILE A 109 5.89 12.38 30.97
CA ILE A 109 6.18 12.33 32.41
C ILE A 109 6.94 11.07 32.83
N GLN A 110 6.74 9.96 32.13
CA GLN A 110 7.36 8.70 32.49
C GLN A 110 7.49 7.81 31.26
N GLN A 111 8.54 7.02 31.21
CA GLN A 111 8.73 5.96 30.21
C GLN A 111 8.45 4.60 30.87
N ILE A 112 7.57 3.80 30.27
CA ILE A 112 7.29 2.42 30.66
C ILE A 112 7.62 1.51 29.47
N GLY A 113 8.71 0.74 29.60
CA GLY A 113 9.28 0.01 28.47
C GLY A 113 9.72 0.98 27.37
N ASN A 114 9.25 0.75 26.13
CA ASN A 114 9.52 1.63 25.00
C ASN A 114 8.47 2.75 24.82
N ASN A 115 7.47 2.82 25.69
CA ASN A 115 6.35 3.76 25.55
C ASN A 115 6.44 4.90 26.57
N TRP A 116 6.15 6.11 26.12
CA TRP A 116 6.03 7.28 26.99
C TRP A 116 4.58 7.52 27.42
N ILE A 117 4.41 7.89 28.68
CA ILE A 117 3.15 8.36 29.25
C ILE A 117 3.09 9.88 29.13
N TYR A 118 1.98 10.37 28.59
CA TYR A 118 1.68 11.79 28.41
C TYR A 118 0.52 12.20 29.33
N ASP A 119 0.65 13.34 30.01
CA ASP A 119 -0.31 13.79 31.02
C ASP A 119 -0.98 15.15 30.70
N ARG A 120 -0.33 15.98 29.89
CA ARG A 120 -0.77 17.34 29.54
C ARG A 120 -0.46 17.65 28.08
N PHE A 121 -1.37 18.36 27.44
CA PHE A 121 -1.33 18.70 26.03
C PHE A 121 -1.46 20.22 25.90
N SER A 122 -0.65 20.83 25.05
CA SER A 122 -0.96 22.19 24.59
C SER A 122 -2.19 22.17 23.68
N SER A 123 -2.77 23.35 23.47
CA SER A 123 -3.75 23.55 22.41
C SER A 123 -3.14 23.31 21.03
N TRP A 124 -3.99 23.03 20.04
CA TRP A 124 -3.56 22.98 18.65
C TRP A 124 -3.32 24.39 18.13
N ILE A 125 -2.15 24.65 17.55
CA ILE A 125 -1.88 25.86 16.78
C ILE A 125 -1.96 25.52 15.28
N ALA A 126 -2.74 26.31 14.53
CA ALA A 126 -2.79 26.17 13.09
C ALA A 126 -1.57 26.84 12.45
N VAL A 127 -0.99 26.17 11.46
CA VAL A 127 0.01 26.71 10.54
C VAL A 127 -0.61 26.68 9.14
N PRO A 128 -1.33 27.74 8.72
CA PRO A 128 -1.82 27.87 7.36
C PRO A 128 -0.67 28.22 6.43
N VAL A 129 -0.57 27.55 5.29
CA VAL A 129 0.37 27.90 4.22
C VAL A 129 -0.39 28.58 3.09
N TYR A 130 0.02 29.78 2.71
CA TYR A 130 -0.55 30.55 1.61
C TYR A 130 0.25 30.36 0.33
N PHE A 131 -0.43 29.95 -0.73
CA PHE A 131 0.13 29.66 -2.04
C PHE A 131 -0.88 30.01 -3.15
N GLY A 132 -0.39 30.17 -4.37
CA GLY A 132 -1.24 30.49 -5.51
C GLY A 132 -2.20 29.36 -5.89
N PRO A 133 -3.21 29.62 -6.72
CA PRO A 133 -4.02 28.57 -7.29
C PRO A 133 -3.15 27.63 -8.14
N VAL A 134 -3.28 26.33 -7.96
CA VAL A 134 -2.61 25.25 -8.71
C VAL A 134 -3.68 24.40 -9.38
N ILE A 135 -3.51 24.09 -10.66
CA ILE A 135 -4.43 23.23 -11.42
C ILE A 135 -4.14 21.77 -11.09
N VAL A 136 -5.18 21.00 -10.81
CA VAL A 136 -5.08 19.58 -10.46
C VAL A 136 -5.30 18.69 -11.69
N ASN A 137 -6.15 19.11 -12.64
CA ASN A 137 -6.46 18.36 -13.86
C ASN A 137 -5.83 19.01 -15.10
N GLU A 138 -4.53 19.34 -15.01
CA GLU A 138 -3.80 20.07 -16.06
C GLU A 138 -3.73 19.31 -17.40
N ASP A 139 -3.87 17.99 -17.33
CA ASP A 139 -3.89 17.07 -18.45
C ASP A 139 -5.23 17.07 -19.22
N ARG A 140 -6.31 17.63 -18.63
CA ARG A 140 -7.63 17.74 -19.28
C ARG A 140 -7.71 18.93 -20.23
N THR A 141 -7.00 18.84 -21.34
CA THR A 141 -6.85 19.94 -22.31
C THR A 141 -7.93 19.98 -23.40
N TRP A 142 -8.84 19.01 -23.46
CA TRP A 142 -9.93 18.98 -24.43
C TRP A 142 -11.15 18.24 -23.90
N VAL A 143 -12.32 18.55 -24.49
CA VAL A 143 -13.61 17.90 -24.25
C VAL A 143 -14.29 17.61 -25.58
N GLY A 144 -14.78 16.38 -25.74
CA GLY A 144 -15.57 15.94 -26.89
C GLY A 144 -17.07 16.12 -26.64
N ALA A 145 -17.78 16.75 -27.57
CA ALA A 145 -19.24 16.82 -27.55
C ALA A 145 -19.82 17.01 -28.96
N ASN A 146 -20.77 16.16 -29.36
CA ASN A 146 -21.42 16.25 -30.67
C ASN A 146 -22.36 17.45 -30.81
N ASN A 147 -22.61 17.87 -32.05
CA ASN A 147 -23.57 18.93 -32.36
C ASN A 147 -24.97 18.61 -31.79
N GLY A 148 -25.57 19.56 -31.08
CA GLY A 148 -26.84 19.42 -30.37
C GLY A 148 -26.74 18.73 -29.01
N SER A 149 -25.59 18.16 -28.65
CA SER A 149 -25.37 17.53 -27.34
C SER A 149 -25.05 18.57 -26.25
N THR A 150 -24.79 18.12 -25.03
CA THR A 150 -24.40 19.00 -23.91
C THR A 150 -22.94 18.75 -23.56
N ALA A 151 -22.10 19.78 -23.65
CA ALA A 151 -20.71 19.70 -23.22
C ALA A 151 -20.56 20.17 -21.78
N THR A 152 -19.67 19.55 -21.02
CA THR A 152 -19.27 20.02 -19.69
C THR A 152 -17.75 20.08 -19.59
N LEU A 153 -17.22 21.30 -19.52
CA LEU A 153 -15.80 21.55 -19.29
C LEU A 153 -15.56 21.66 -17.79
N GLN A 154 -14.44 21.13 -17.30
CA GLN A 154 -14.13 21.08 -15.87
C GLN A 154 -12.73 21.60 -15.59
N CYS A 155 -12.62 22.45 -14.57
CA CYS A 155 -11.35 22.85 -14.00
C CYS A 155 -11.32 22.60 -12.50
N VAL A 156 -10.21 22.04 -12.04
CA VAL A 156 -9.99 21.68 -10.65
C VAL A 156 -8.78 22.45 -10.14
N PHE A 157 -8.98 23.27 -9.13
CA PHE A 157 -7.93 24.09 -8.53
C PHE A 157 -7.74 23.74 -7.05
N ARG A 158 -6.49 23.83 -6.58
CA ARG A 158 -6.15 23.93 -5.15
C ARG A 158 -5.53 25.30 -4.88
N GLY A 159 -5.80 25.89 -3.72
CA GLY A 159 -5.16 27.16 -3.37
C GLY A 159 -5.55 27.65 -1.98
N ASN A 160 -4.66 28.43 -1.37
CA ASN A 160 -4.92 29.07 -0.09
C ASN A 160 -4.31 30.49 -0.09
N PRO A 161 -5.06 31.57 0.13
CA PRO A 161 -6.50 31.65 0.38
C PRO A 161 -7.37 31.14 -0.77
N ARG A 162 -8.65 30.90 -0.49
CA ARG A 162 -9.64 30.40 -1.46
C ARG A 162 -9.57 31.16 -2.80
N PRO A 163 -9.25 30.47 -3.90
CA PRO A 163 -9.26 31.08 -5.23
C PRO A 163 -10.67 31.46 -5.72
N THR A 164 -10.75 32.45 -6.58
CA THR A 164 -11.95 32.80 -7.35
C THR A 164 -11.75 32.35 -8.78
N VAL A 165 -12.70 31.57 -9.32
CA VAL A 165 -12.64 31.03 -10.68
C VAL A 165 -13.43 31.92 -11.63
N THR A 166 -12.91 32.12 -12.84
CA THR A 166 -13.58 32.84 -13.93
C THR A 166 -13.40 32.07 -15.22
N TRP A 167 -14.49 31.83 -15.94
CA TRP A 167 -14.47 31.23 -17.26
C TRP A 167 -14.39 32.30 -18.35
N TYR A 168 -13.76 31.98 -19.46
CA TYR A 168 -13.62 32.83 -20.63
C TYR A 168 -14.14 32.07 -21.86
N ASP A 169 -14.92 32.77 -22.68
CA ASP A 169 -15.42 32.25 -23.96
C ASP A 169 -14.34 32.25 -25.06
N LEU A 170 -14.74 31.81 -26.26
CA LEU A 170 -13.89 31.76 -27.45
C LEU A 170 -13.32 33.14 -27.87
N GLY A 171 -14.01 34.23 -27.51
CA GLY A 171 -13.58 35.60 -27.78
C GLY A 171 -12.67 36.17 -26.67
N GLY A 172 -12.41 35.41 -25.61
CA GLY A 172 -11.65 35.86 -24.45
C GLY A 172 -12.46 36.76 -23.50
N ASN A 173 -13.79 36.79 -23.61
CA ASN A 173 -14.65 37.54 -22.70
C ASN A 173 -14.93 36.72 -21.45
N ALA A 174 -14.89 37.36 -20.29
CA ALA A 174 -15.23 36.71 -19.03
C ALA A 174 -16.73 36.39 -18.97
N LEU A 175 -17.04 35.12 -18.78
CA LEU A 175 -18.39 34.61 -18.54
C LEU A 175 -18.80 34.95 -17.10
N THR A 176 -19.54 36.05 -16.95
CA THR A 176 -20.15 36.50 -15.68
C THR A 176 -21.65 36.21 -15.68
N ASP A 177 -22.29 36.18 -14.51
CA ASP A 177 -23.74 35.88 -14.39
C ASP A 177 -24.65 36.71 -15.31
N VAL A 178 -24.21 37.91 -15.71
CA VAL A 178 -24.94 38.82 -16.62
C VAL A 178 -24.54 38.63 -18.08
N ALA A 179 -23.32 38.17 -18.35
CA ALA A 179 -22.73 38.06 -19.68
C ALA A 179 -22.72 36.62 -20.25
N VAL A 180 -23.15 35.61 -19.48
CA VAL A 180 -23.21 34.23 -19.96
C VAL A 180 -24.39 34.06 -20.94
N PRO A 181 -24.17 33.52 -22.15
CA PRO A 181 -25.25 33.19 -23.07
C PRO A 181 -26.29 32.26 -22.41
N ARG A 182 -27.58 32.39 -22.74
CA ARG A 182 -28.63 31.52 -22.15
C ARG A 182 -28.42 30.00 -22.33
N ARG A 183 -27.60 29.60 -23.30
CA ARG A 183 -27.24 28.20 -23.55
C ARG A 183 -26.04 27.73 -22.73
N MET A 184 -25.44 28.61 -21.94
CA MET A 184 -24.28 28.30 -21.12
C MET A 184 -24.63 28.56 -19.66
N SER A 185 -24.06 27.76 -18.78
CA SER A 185 -24.12 27.98 -17.34
C SER A 185 -22.84 27.47 -16.74
N TRP A 186 -22.32 28.15 -15.74
CA TRP A 186 -21.19 27.65 -14.98
C TRP A 186 -21.59 27.51 -13.51
N GLY A 187 -20.94 26.56 -12.85
CA GLY A 187 -21.13 26.29 -11.44
C GLY A 187 -19.81 25.87 -10.81
N GLN A 188 -19.80 25.82 -9.48
CA GLN A 188 -18.65 25.30 -8.76
C GLN A 188 -19.05 24.61 -7.47
N ASN A 189 -18.31 23.56 -7.14
CA ASN A 189 -18.29 22.91 -5.85
C ASN A 189 -16.95 23.19 -5.19
N SER A 190 -16.96 23.59 -3.93
CA SER A 190 -15.71 23.92 -3.22
C SER A 190 -15.70 23.33 -1.82
N THR A 191 -14.64 22.62 -1.48
CA THR A 191 -14.28 22.29 -0.09
C THR A 191 -13.31 23.36 0.40
N ILE A 192 -13.71 24.10 1.43
CA ILE A 192 -13.00 25.28 1.91
C ILE A 192 -12.37 24.92 3.25
N ASN A 193 -11.06 25.11 3.36
CA ASN A 193 -10.32 24.99 4.60
C ASN A 193 -9.26 26.08 4.65
N ASP A 194 -9.36 26.99 5.61
CA ASP A 194 -8.45 28.13 5.71
C ASP A 194 -7.02 27.71 6.15
N VAL A 195 -6.88 26.53 6.75
CA VAL A 195 -5.60 25.97 7.17
C VAL A 195 -4.99 25.12 6.06
N LEU A 196 -5.69 24.06 5.63
CA LEU A 196 -5.19 23.09 4.64
C LEU A 196 -5.29 23.58 3.19
N GLY A 197 -5.97 24.69 2.96
CA GLY A 197 -6.28 25.20 1.63
C GLY A 197 -7.63 24.73 1.09
N SER A 198 -8.07 25.39 0.03
CA SER A 198 -9.36 25.13 -0.62
C SER A 198 -9.17 24.30 -1.88
N HIS A 199 -10.09 23.38 -2.13
CA HIS A 199 -10.20 22.64 -3.37
C HIS A 199 -11.49 23.04 -4.10
N ILE A 200 -11.36 23.49 -5.35
CA ILE A 200 -12.45 24.05 -6.13
C ILE A 200 -12.58 23.28 -7.43
N THR A 201 -13.74 22.68 -7.64
CA THR A 201 -14.13 22.06 -8.91
C THR A 201 -15.16 22.96 -9.56
N SER A 202 -14.81 23.62 -10.66
CA SER A 202 -15.71 24.45 -11.44
C SER A 202 -16.03 23.80 -12.78
N HIS A 203 -17.30 23.91 -13.20
CA HIS A 203 -17.80 23.36 -14.44
C HIS A 203 -18.42 24.46 -15.29
N LEU A 204 -18.15 24.44 -16.60
CA LEU A 204 -18.87 25.21 -17.61
C LEU A 204 -19.68 24.22 -18.45
N THR A 205 -21.00 24.34 -18.40
CA THR A 205 -21.94 23.54 -19.20
C THR A 205 -22.43 24.35 -20.39
N ILE A 206 -22.36 23.76 -21.57
CA ILE A 206 -22.84 24.34 -22.83
C ILE A 206 -23.94 23.41 -23.36
N TYR A 207 -25.18 23.90 -23.36
CA TYR A 207 -26.36 23.17 -23.81
C TYR A 207 -26.59 23.35 -25.31
N ARG A 208 -26.88 22.24 -26.00
CA ARG A 208 -27.14 22.22 -27.45
C ARG A 208 -25.98 22.85 -28.21
N VAL A 209 -24.81 22.26 -28.05
CA VAL A 209 -23.56 22.68 -28.70
C VAL A 209 -23.80 22.90 -30.19
N ASP A 210 -23.42 24.07 -30.70
CA ASP A 210 -23.40 24.38 -32.12
C ASP A 210 -21.98 24.29 -32.65
N ALA A 211 -21.68 23.24 -33.42
CA ALA A 211 -20.33 22.97 -33.91
C ALA A 211 -19.70 24.15 -34.69
N SER A 212 -20.50 25.04 -35.28
CA SER A 212 -19.99 26.19 -36.05
C SER A 212 -19.57 27.37 -35.17
N ASN A 213 -20.11 27.46 -33.95
CA ASN A 213 -19.99 28.64 -33.10
C ASN A 213 -19.43 28.36 -31.71
N ASP A 214 -19.59 27.13 -31.20
CA ASP A 214 -19.23 26.77 -29.83
C ASP A 214 -17.92 25.96 -29.76
N TYR A 215 -17.48 25.28 -30.82
CA TYR A 215 -16.19 24.60 -30.85
C TYR A 215 -15.02 25.58 -30.80
N GLY A 216 -13.96 25.20 -30.08
CA GLY A 216 -12.75 26.00 -29.93
C GLY A 216 -12.23 26.04 -28.48
N MET A 217 -11.30 26.96 -28.22
CA MET A 217 -10.60 27.04 -26.94
C MET A 217 -11.38 27.87 -25.92
N TYR A 218 -11.80 27.24 -24.83
CA TYR A 218 -12.29 27.90 -23.63
C TYR A 218 -11.16 27.99 -22.61
N ARG A 219 -11.23 28.96 -21.71
CA ARG A 219 -10.23 29.09 -20.64
C ARG A 219 -10.91 29.27 -19.30
N CYS A 220 -10.46 28.55 -18.30
CA CYS A 220 -10.78 28.84 -16.91
C CYS A 220 -9.55 29.42 -16.22
N ARG A 221 -9.74 30.45 -15.40
CA ARG A 221 -8.68 31.04 -14.60
C ARG A 221 -9.09 31.09 -13.15
N ALA A 222 -8.23 30.65 -12.25
CA ALA A 222 -8.37 30.88 -10.83
C ALA A 222 -7.34 31.88 -10.35
N ALA A 223 -7.76 32.83 -9.51
CA ALA A 223 -6.87 33.80 -8.85
C ALA A 223 -7.24 33.93 -7.37
N ASN A 224 -6.26 34.08 -6.50
CA ASN A 224 -6.52 34.43 -5.10
C ASN A 224 -5.89 35.79 -4.75
N VAL A 225 -6.13 36.25 -3.52
CA VAL A 225 -5.68 37.58 -3.04
C VAL A 225 -4.16 37.77 -3.04
N ASN A 226 -3.38 36.69 -3.21
CA ASN A 226 -1.93 36.77 -3.35
C ASN A 226 -1.49 37.33 -4.72
N GLY A 227 -2.43 37.54 -5.64
CA GLY A 227 -2.14 38.07 -6.98
C GLY A 227 -1.59 37.03 -7.96
N SER A 228 -1.40 35.79 -7.52
CA SER A 228 -1.08 34.66 -8.39
C SER A 228 -2.35 34.08 -9.02
N PHE A 229 -2.21 33.61 -10.25
CA PHE A 229 -3.27 32.95 -10.99
C PHE A 229 -2.73 31.72 -11.70
N SER A 230 -3.63 30.78 -11.96
CA SER A 230 -3.40 29.67 -12.88
C SER A 230 -4.59 29.56 -13.81
N ASP A 231 -4.33 29.21 -15.06
CA ASP A 231 -5.37 28.97 -16.06
C ASP A 231 -5.14 27.70 -16.86
N LEU A 232 -6.25 27.06 -17.23
CA LEU A 232 -6.28 25.89 -18.08
C LEU A 232 -7.10 26.25 -19.33
N GLU A 233 -6.52 25.99 -20.49
CA GLU A 233 -7.21 26.09 -21.76
C GLU A 233 -7.74 24.72 -22.17
N ILE A 234 -9.02 24.65 -22.53
CA ILE A 234 -9.74 23.42 -22.85
C ILE A 234 -10.37 23.58 -24.24
N GLU A 235 -9.96 22.75 -25.18
CA GLU A 235 -10.53 22.67 -26.51
C GLU A 235 -11.88 21.93 -26.48
N LEU A 236 -12.99 22.61 -26.78
CA LEU A 236 -14.23 21.95 -27.12
C LEU A 236 -14.20 21.55 -28.60
N ARG A 237 -14.36 20.25 -28.86
CA ARG A 237 -14.38 19.69 -30.21
C ARG A 237 -15.37 18.53 -30.30
N GLU A 238 -15.47 17.94 -31.48
CA GLU A 238 -16.28 16.74 -31.70
C GLU A 238 -15.76 15.57 -30.84
N THR A 239 -16.64 14.63 -30.52
CA THR A 239 -16.28 13.45 -29.72
C THR A 239 -15.18 12.65 -30.40
N GLY A 240 -14.29 12.09 -29.58
CA GLY A 240 -13.07 11.46 -30.04
C GLY A 240 -12.88 10.06 -29.49
N LYS A 241 -11.76 9.44 -29.82
CA LYS A 241 -11.30 8.21 -29.18
C LYS A 241 -10.96 8.48 -27.70
N PRO A 242 -11.02 7.46 -26.83
CA PRO A 242 -10.61 7.63 -25.45
C PRO A 242 -9.11 7.94 -25.36
N GLU A 243 -8.70 8.46 -24.21
CA GLU A 243 -7.30 8.54 -23.80
C GLU A 243 -6.80 7.18 -23.28
N PRO A 244 -5.48 6.96 -23.26
CA PRO A 244 -4.91 5.80 -22.61
C PRO A 244 -5.35 5.71 -21.14
N PRO A 245 -5.57 4.50 -20.60
CA PRO A 245 -5.78 4.30 -19.17
C PRO A 245 -4.62 4.88 -18.35
N LYS A 246 -4.93 5.40 -17.17
CA LYS A 246 -3.98 6.05 -16.26
C LYS A 246 -3.59 5.11 -15.13
N ASP A 247 -2.54 5.48 -14.40
CA ASP A 247 -2.04 4.75 -13.23
C ASP A 247 -1.95 3.23 -13.45
N PHE A 248 -1.42 2.86 -14.62
CA PHE A 248 -1.25 1.47 -15.00
C PHE A 248 -0.14 0.84 -14.16
N GLN A 249 -0.50 -0.12 -13.31
CA GLN A 249 0.38 -0.73 -12.31
C GLN A 249 0.34 -2.26 -12.39
N VAL A 250 1.40 -2.89 -11.91
CA VAL A 250 1.53 -4.34 -11.76
C VAL A 250 1.67 -4.67 -10.28
N PHE A 251 0.85 -5.59 -9.81
CA PHE A 251 0.97 -6.27 -8.55
C PHE A 251 1.48 -7.69 -8.77
N HIS A 252 2.49 -8.07 -8.00
CA HIS A 252 3.00 -9.43 -7.94
C HIS A 252 2.11 -10.24 -7.02
N GLY A 253 1.52 -11.32 -7.54
CA GLY A 253 0.60 -12.17 -6.80
C GLY A 253 1.08 -13.61 -6.75
N SER A 254 1.28 -14.15 -5.55
CA SER A 254 1.55 -15.59 -5.30
C SER A 254 0.24 -16.41 -5.30
N TRP A 255 -0.72 -16.06 -6.15
CA TRP A 255 -2.04 -16.70 -6.17
C TRP A 255 -2.12 -17.60 -7.40
N ILE A 256 -2.13 -18.92 -7.17
CA ILE A 256 -2.31 -20.02 -8.14
C ILE A 256 -0.99 -20.47 -8.82
N SER A 257 -0.25 -21.38 -8.16
CA SER A 257 0.70 -22.38 -8.74
C SER A 257 1.57 -22.02 -9.96
N GLY A 258 1.80 -20.74 -10.26
CA GLY A 258 2.41 -20.31 -11.50
C GLY A 258 2.74 -18.82 -11.47
N VAL A 259 3.93 -18.51 -11.97
CA VAL A 259 4.47 -17.17 -12.12
C VAL A 259 3.53 -16.31 -12.97
N GLY A 260 3.10 -15.15 -12.45
CA GLY A 260 2.04 -14.35 -13.06
C GLY A 260 1.99 -12.89 -12.59
N PHE A 261 1.15 -12.09 -13.26
CA PHE A 261 0.95 -10.67 -12.97
C PHE A 261 -0.53 -10.38 -12.71
N ARG A 262 -0.81 -9.54 -11.72
CA ARG A 262 -2.08 -8.83 -11.63
C ARG A 262 -1.86 -7.39 -12.02
N ILE A 263 -2.46 -6.96 -13.11
CA ILE A 263 -2.41 -5.56 -13.55
C ILE A 263 -3.63 -4.79 -13.07
N THR A 264 -3.45 -3.51 -12.82
CA THR A 264 -4.52 -2.57 -12.48
C THR A 264 -4.37 -1.27 -13.25
N TRP A 265 -5.48 -0.58 -13.48
CA TRP A 265 -5.48 0.73 -14.16
C TRP A 265 -6.64 1.59 -13.68
N GLU A 266 -6.48 2.90 -13.85
CA GLU A 266 -7.54 3.89 -13.73
C GLU A 266 -8.06 4.33 -15.12
N PRO A 267 -9.33 4.73 -15.24
CA PRO A 267 -9.87 5.24 -16.50
C PRO A 267 -9.17 6.51 -16.97
N GLY A 268 -8.84 6.56 -18.26
CA GLY A 268 -8.50 7.81 -18.95
C GLY A 268 -9.76 8.63 -19.25
N TYR A 269 -9.61 9.78 -19.94
CA TYR A 269 -10.78 10.44 -20.51
C TYR A 269 -11.42 9.55 -21.57
N ASP A 270 -12.75 9.46 -21.56
CA ASP A 270 -13.52 8.67 -22.52
C ASP A 270 -13.67 9.32 -23.90
N GLY A 271 -13.24 10.58 -24.05
CA GLY A 271 -13.33 11.35 -25.28
C GLY A 271 -14.72 11.93 -25.56
N GLY A 272 -15.61 11.94 -24.56
CA GLY A 272 -16.98 12.46 -24.65
C GLY A 272 -18.02 11.42 -25.06
N GLU A 273 -17.65 10.13 -25.09
CA GLU A 273 -18.54 9.02 -25.43
C GLU A 273 -18.33 7.85 -24.47
N ASP A 274 -19.40 7.10 -24.18
CA ASP A 274 -19.35 5.99 -23.23
C ASP A 274 -18.33 4.92 -23.66
N LEU A 275 -17.53 4.46 -22.69
CA LEU A 275 -16.58 3.37 -22.91
C LEU A 275 -17.32 2.05 -23.19
N GLN A 276 -16.85 1.32 -24.20
CA GLN A 276 -17.40 0.02 -24.60
C GLN A 276 -16.66 -1.16 -23.98
N ALA A 277 -15.34 -1.06 -23.83
CA ALA A 277 -14.51 -2.10 -23.22
C ALA A 277 -13.08 -1.63 -22.96
N TYR A 278 -12.40 -2.34 -22.05
CA TYR A 278 -10.93 -2.36 -21.97
C TYR A 278 -10.37 -3.60 -22.66
N TYR A 279 -9.16 -3.47 -23.19
CA TYR A 279 -8.41 -4.59 -23.76
C TYR A 279 -7.03 -4.64 -23.16
N THR A 280 -6.60 -5.83 -22.74
CA THR A 280 -5.27 -6.03 -22.16
C THR A 280 -4.48 -7.07 -22.93
N ASN A 281 -3.17 -6.89 -23.06
CA ASN A 281 -2.25 -7.87 -23.63
C ASN A 281 -0.90 -7.87 -22.89
N TYR A 282 -0.08 -8.88 -23.14
CA TYR A 282 1.30 -8.97 -22.67
C TYR A 282 2.18 -9.60 -23.75
N ARG A 283 3.46 -9.25 -23.75
CA ARG A 283 4.48 -9.85 -24.62
C ARG A 283 5.79 -9.96 -23.87
N GLU A 284 6.61 -10.94 -24.22
CA GLU A 284 8.02 -10.90 -23.85
C GLU A 284 8.67 -9.67 -24.52
N MET A 285 9.65 -9.05 -23.86
CA MET A 285 10.29 -7.83 -24.37
C MET A 285 10.91 -8.00 -25.77
N SER A 286 11.34 -9.23 -26.10
CA SER A 286 11.91 -9.62 -27.40
C SER A 286 10.89 -9.69 -28.54
N ASP A 287 9.61 -9.86 -28.22
CA ASP A 287 8.56 -10.24 -29.17
C ASP A 287 7.68 -9.05 -29.54
N GLU A 288 6.78 -9.16 -30.51
CA GLU A 288 5.74 -8.16 -30.75
C GLU A 288 4.42 -8.55 -30.05
N PHE A 289 3.52 -7.60 -29.84
CA PHE A 289 2.19 -7.90 -29.30
C PHE A 289 1.40 -8.75 -30.30
N ASP A 290 1.00 -9.95 -29.90
CA ASP A 290 0.11 -10.80 -30.68
C ASP A 290 -1.29 -10.18 -30.73
N ALA A 291 -1.71 -9.73 -31.92
CA ALA A 291 -3.00 -9.09 -32.15
C ALA A 291 -4.20 -9.99 -31.81
N LEU A 292 -4.03 -11.32 -31.75
CA LEU A 292 -5.09 -12.27 -31.40
C LEU A 292 -5.23 -12.51 -29.89
N ARG A 293 -4.27 -12.05 -29.08
CA ARG A 293 -4.24 -12.29 -27.62
C ARG A 293 -4.78 -11.16 -26.76
N TRP A 294 -5.35 -10.12 -27.37
CA TRP A 294 -6.04 -9.07 -26.63
C TRP A 294 -7.26 -9.63 -25.90
N ARG A 295 -7.25 -9.54 -24.57
CA ARG A 295 -8.38 -9.96 -23.72
C ARG A 295 -9.29 -8.77 -23.47
N GLN A 296 -10.56 -8.91 -23.83
CA GLN A 296 -11.60 -7.91 -23.60
C GLN A 296 -12.10 -7.99 -22.15
N HIS A 297 -12.36 -6.83 -21.56
CA HIS A 297 -12.92 -6.66 -20.22
C HIS A 297 -14.05 -5.63 -20.24
N ASP A 298 -14.95 -5.71 -19.26
CA ASP A 298 -16.05 -4.75 -19.10
C ASP A 298 -15.53 -3.32 -18.88
N PRO A 299 -16.29 -2.28 -19.26
CA PRO A 299 -15.94 -0.86 -19.03
C PRO A 299 -15.70 -0.50 -17.55
N GLU A 300 -16.25 -1.27 -16.61
CA GLU A 300 -16.04 -1.06 -15.17
C GLU A 300 -14.85 -1.83 -14.60
N SER A 301 -14.19 -2.64 -15.43
CA SER A 301 -13.00 -3.38 -15.01
C SER A 301 -11.84 -2.43 -14.73
N ARG A 302 -11.10 -2.69 -13.65
CA ARG A 302 -9.91 -1.96 -13.22
C ARG A 302 -8.71 -2.87 -13.00
N SER A 303 -8.82 -4.15 -13.33
CA SER A 303 -7.76 -5.13 -13.14
C SER A 303 -7.89 -6.33 -14.06
N ALA A 304 -6.77 -6.97 -14.37
CA ALA A 304 -6.71 -8.25 -15.09
C ALA A 304 -5.53 -9.10 -14.59
N GLU A 305 -5.62 -10.42 -14.77
CA GLU A 305 -4.62 -11.36 -14.25
C GLU A 305 -4.06 -12.25 -15.36
N TYR A 306 -2.74 -12.38 -15.41
CA TYR A 306 -2.00 -13.27 -16.31
C TYR A 306 -1.24 -14.30 -15.47
N GLY A 307 -1.28 -15.56 -15.87
CA GLY A 307 -0.56 -16.64 -15.19
C GLY A 307 0.08 -17.60 -16.18
N ASN A 308 0.83 -18.57 -15.66
CA ASN A 308 1.65 -19.52 -16.44
C ASN A 308 2.67 -18.82 -17.34
N LEU A 309 3.28 -17.74 -16.85
CA LEU A 309 4.34 -17.03 -17.54
C LEU A 309 5.68 -17.71 -17.30
N THR A 310 6.65 -17.42 -18.16
CA THR A 310 8.02 -17.88 -17.98
C THR A 310 8.66 -17.19 -16.77
N PRO A 311 9.27 -17.94 -15.84
CA PRO A 311 10.05 -17.36 -14.73
C PRO A 311 11.21 -16.50 -15.23
N ASP A 312 11.65 -15.57 -14.38
CA ASP A 312 12.83 -14.73 -14.61
C ASP A 312 12.87 -13.99 -15.98
N THR A 313 11.69 -13.65 -16.50
CA THR A 313 11.53 -13.13 -17.85
C THR A 313 10.91 -11.74 -17.82
N ARG A 314 11.44 -10.85 -18.66
CA ARG A 314 10.95 -9.48 -18.78
C ARG A 314 9.80 -9.39 -19.77
N TYR A 315 8.65 -8.94 -19.28
CA TYR A 315 7.45 -8.72 -20.08
C TYR A 315 7.14 -7.24 -20.24
N GLN A 316 6.52 -6.89 -21.36
CA GLN A 316 5.78 -5.65 -21.53
C GLN A 316 4.28 -5.94 -21.52
N LEU A 317 3.56 -5.29 -20.62
CA LEU A 317 2.10 -5.36 -20.50
C LEU A 317 1.49 -4.12 -21.13
N ALA A 318 0.29 -4.26 -21.69
CA ALA A 318 -0.43 -3.17 -22.31
C ALA A 318 -1.92 -3.20 -21.97
N VAL A 319 -2.51 -2.01 -21.85
CA VAL A 319 -3.96 -1.83 -21.72
C VAL A 319 -4.42 -0.62 -22.54
N TYR A 320 -5.58 -0.74 -23.19
CA TYR A 320 -6.28 0.39 -23.82
C TYR A 320 -7.79 0.30 -23.62
N ALA A 321 -8.45 1.42 -23.88
CA ALA A 321 -9.89 1.57 -23.81
C ALA A 321 -10.47 1.78 -25.22
N THR A 322 -11.75 1.46 -25.38
CA THR A 322 -12.49 1.64 -26.64
C THR A 322 -13.79 2.37 -26.38
N ASN A 323 -14.19 3.20 -27.34
CA ASN A 323 -15.54 3.76 -27.45
C ASN A 323 -16.03 3.64 -28.91
N ILE A 324 -17.15 4.28 -29.24
CA ILE A 324 -17.72 4.26 -30.60
C ILE A 324 -16.78 4.82 -31.70
N HIS A 325 -15.82 5.67 -31.35
CA HIS A 325 -14.83 6.24 -32.28
C HIS A 325 -13.57 5.36 -32.43
N GLY A 326 -13.45 4.31 -31.62
CA GLY A 326 -12.40 3.31 -31.69
C GLY A 326 -11.52 3.28 -30.43
N SER A 327 -10.28 2.79 -30.62
CA SER A 327 -9.35 2.50 -29.54
C SER A 327 -8.46 3.68 -29.17
N SER A 328 -8.18 3.83 -27.88
CA SER A 328 -7.11 4.70 -27.39
C SER A 328 -5.72 4.15 -27.71
N LEU A 329 -4.67 4.96 -27.48
CA LEU A 329 -3.31 4.43 -27.46
C LEU A 329 -3.12 3.51 -26.25
N TYR A 330 -2.11 2.63 -26.34
CA TYR A 330 -1.78 1.71 -25.26
C TYR A 330 -1.07 2.43 -24.12
N ALA A 331 -1.54 2.23 -22.89
CA ALA A 331 -0.69 2.40 -21.71
C ALA A 331 0.16 1.13 -21.58
N THR A 332 1.48 1.28 -21.39
CA THR A 332 2.41 0.14 -21.30
C THR A 332 3.25 0.19 -20.04
N LEU A 333 3.53 -0.97 -19.47
CA LEU A 333 4.40 -1.12 -18.30
C LEU A 333 5.30 -2.34 -18.50
N ASN A 334 6.56 -2.23 -18.09
CA ASN A 334 7.49 -3.34 -18.10
C ASN A 334 7.53 -3.98 -16.70
N ALA A 335 7.49 -5.31 -16.63
CA ALA A 335 7.59 -6.04 -15.38
C ALA A 335 8.40 -7.33 -15.55
N TRP A 336 9.09 -7.73 -14.49
CA TRP A 336 9.78 -9.01 -14.41
C TRP A 336 8.92 -10.01 -13.67
N THR A 337 8.87 -11.23 -14.21
CA THR A 337 8.33 -12.35 -13.47
C THR A 337 9.28 -12.79 -12.36
N GLU A 338 8.73 -13.35 -11.27
CA GLU A 338 9.55 -13.96 -10.23
C GLU A 338 10.44 -15.06 -10.81
N SER A 339 11.66 -15.20 -10.27
CA SER A 339 12.56 -16.28 -10.68
C SER A 339 12.04 -17.65 -10.22
N ASP A 340 12.52 -18.72 -10.85
CA ASP A 340 12.15 -20.08 -10.41
C ASP A 340 12.83 -20.42 -9.06
N THR A 341 12.46 -21.57 -8.48
CA THR A 341 13.13 -22.15 -7.33
C THR A 341 14.66 -22.26 -7.58
N PRO A 342 15.53 -21.91 -6.61
CA PRO A 342 16.98 -22.06 -6.77
C PRO A 342 17.41 -23.42 -7.33
N ARG A 343 16.76 -24.50 -6.87
CA ARG A 343 17.01 -25.85 -7.36
C ARG A 343 16.70 -26.04 -8.85
N ALA A 344 15.63 -25.41 -9.37
CA ALA A 344 15.28 -25.47 -10.79
C ALA A 344 16.28 -24.71 -11.66
N LEU A 345 16.91 -23.66 -11.11
CA LEU A 345 17.99 -22.90 -11.76
C LEU A 345 19.35 -23.63 -11.72
N GLY A 346 19.43 -24.80 -11.08
CA GLY A 346 20.67 -25.55 -10.91
C GLY A 346 21.53 -25.08 -9.72
N ILE A 347 21.04 -24.13 -8.93
CA ILE A 347 21.71 -23.64 -7.73
C ILE A 347 21.59 -24.72 -6.64
N THR A 348 22.73 -25.10 -6.08
CA THR A 348 22.82 -26.06 -4.98
C THR A 348 23.25 -25.32 -3.72
N VAL A 349 22.44 -25.45 -2.66
CA VAL A 349 22.74 -24.92 -1.33
C VAL A 349 22.88 -26.08 -0.35
N LEU A 350 24.08 -26.24 0.20
CA LEU A 350 24.41 -27.24 1.21
C LEU A 350 24.75 -26.53 2.51
N TYR A 351 24.31 -27.06 3.66
CA TYR A 351 24.68 -26.49 4.95
C TYR A 351 25.00 -27.55 5.99
N SER A 352 25.94 -27.24 6.88
CA SER A 352 26.36 -28.05 8.03
C SER A 352 26.17 -27.26 9.33
N PRO A 353 25.14 -27.57 10.12
CA PRO A 353 25.00 -27.03 11.46
C PRO A 353 26.18 -27.33 12.39
N ALA A 354 26.85 -28.49 12.23
CA ALA A 354 28.00 -28.84 13.05
C ALA A 354 29.25 -28.00 12.73
N GLN A 355 29.38 -27.53 11.49
CA GLN A 355 30.51 -26.72 11.04
C GLN A 355 30.18 -25.23 10.90
N GLU A 356 28.91 -24.83 11.03
CA GLU A 356 28.43 -23.46 10.83
C GLU A 356 28.75 -22.91 9.43
N THR A 357 28.74 -23.79 8.43
CA THR A 357 29.09 -23.46 7.03
C THR A 357 27.92 -23.70 6.08
N ILE A 358 27.86 -22.86 5.06
CA ILE A 358 26.98 -22.98 3.90
C ILE A 358 27.84 -22.96 2.64
N VAL A 359 27.63 -23.92 1.75
CA VAL A 359 28.28 -23.99 0.45
C VAL A 359 27.22 -23.76 -0.62
N VAL A 360 27.45 -22.75 -1.46
CA VAL A 360 26.59 -22.41 -2.60
C VAL A 360 27.35 -22.67 -3.89
N THR A 361 26.73 -23.40 -4.81
CA THR A 361 27.27 -23.65 -6.16
C THR A 361 26.22 -23.50 -7.24
N GLY A 362 26.64 -23.12 -8.45
CA GLY A 362 25.77 -23.02 -9.62
C GLY A 362 25.00 -21.70 -9.71
N ILE A 363 25.47 -20.62 -9.07
CA ILE A 363 24.90 -19.29 -9.28
C ILE A 363 25.18 -18.85 -10.73
N PRO A 364 24.15 -18.41 -11.48
CA PRO A 364 24.31 -17.84 -12.81
C PRO A 364 25.41 -16.75 -12.84
N GLN A 365 26.24 -16.77 -13.88
CA GLN A 365 27.36 -15.84 -14.07
C GLN A 365 26.98 -14.84 -15.17
N ASP A 366 25.91 -14.10 -14.97
CA ASP A 366 25.24 -13.25 -15.96
C ASP A 366 25.59 -11.75 -15.85
N ASP A 367 26.57 -11.36 -15.02
CA ASP A 367 27.00 -9.97 -14.75
C ASP A 367 25.84 -9.02 -14.35
N ASP A 368 24.65 -9.58 -14.06
CA ASP A 368 23.45 -8.85 -13.69
C ASP A 368 23.47 -8.58 -12.18
N ASN A 369 23.97 -7.41 -11.81
CA ASN A 369 24.02 -6.93 -10.42
C ASN A 369 22.64 -6.85 -9.74
N GLY A 370 21.53 -6.96 -10.49
CA GLY A 370 20.17 -7.00 -9.97
C GLY A 370 19.77 -8.37 -9.42
N THR A 371 20.53 -9.44 -9.70
CA THR A 371 20.21 -10.81 -9.24
C THR A 371 21.00 -11.20 -8.01
N CYS A 372 20.38 -11.95 -7.09
CA CYS A 372 21.11 -12.66 -6.05
C CYS A 372 20.31 -13.77 -5.39
N LEU A 373 21.05 -14.72 -4.80
CA LEU A 373 20.52 -15.74 -3.92
C LEU A 373 20.41 -15.22 -2.49
N ARG A 374 19.22 -15.29 -1.91
CA ARG A 374 18.94 -14.94 -0.52
C ARG A 374 18.78 -16.21 0.31
N LEU A 375 19.46 -16.28 1.45
CA LEU A 375 19.37 -17.40 2.39
C LEU A 375 18.70 -16.97 3.69
N GLU A 376 17.73 -17.77 4.13
CA GLU A 376 16.93 -17.51 5.32
C GLU A 376 16.95 -18.74 6.23
N GLY A 377 16.93 -18.53 7.54
CA GLY A 377 16.77 -19.57 8.54
C GLY A 377 15.38 -19.53 9.15
N TYR A 378 14.78 -20.68 9.45
CA TYR A 378 13.52 -20.71 10.20
C TYR A 378 13.79 -20.72 11.72
N ASP A 379 13.31 -19.70 12.44
CA ASP A 379 13.35 -19.63 13.90
C ASP A 379 12.09 -20.27 14.50
N TYR A 380 12.27 -21.40 15.19
CA TYR A 380 11.18 -22.16 15.82
C TYR A 380 10.61 -21.51 17.08
N ARG A 381 11.29 -20.54 17.70
CA ARG A 381 10.77 -19.83 18.88
C ARG A 381 9.70 -18.85 18.45
N GLU A 382 10.03 -18.06 17.45
CA GLU A 382 9.19 -16.96 16.95
C GLU A 382 8.29 -17.38 15.78
N HIS A 383 8.52 -18.58 15.18
CA HIS A 383 7.80 -19.09 14.01
C HIS A 383 7.90 -18.17 12.79
N ILE A 384 9.09 -17.59 12.57
CA ILE A 384 9.38 -16.66 11.48
C ILE A 384 10.66 -17.06 10.74
N ASP A 385 10.74 -16.68 9.47
CA ASP A 385 11.98 -16.74 8.69
C ASP A 385 12.85 -15.53 9.06
N VAL A 386 14.11 -15.77 9.43
CA VAL A 386 15.10 -14.76 9.81
C VAL A 386 16.28 -14.77 8.86
N SER A 387 16.88 -13.59 8.62
CA SER A 387 18.16 -13.50 7.93
C SER A 387 19.23 -14.23 8.74
N LEU A 388 20.07 -15.01 8.04
CA LEU A 388 21.16 -15.77 8.65
C LEU A 388 22.37 -14.89 8.95
N ALA A 389 22.65 -13.93 8.06
CA ALA A 389 23.66 -12.89 8.20
C ALA A 389 23.49 -11.86 7.06
N PRO A 390 23.93 -10.60 7.24
CA PRO A 390 23.79 -9.56 6.21
C PRO A 390 24.46 -9.89 4.88
N ASP A 391 25.56 -10.64 4.90
CA ASP A 391 26.29 -11.12 3.73
C ASP A 391 25.60 -12.30 3.00
N LEU A 392 24.60 -12.92 3.64
CA LEU A 392 23.82 -14.04 3.09
C LEU A 392 22.47 -13.59 2.52
N ASP A 393 22.12 -12.32 2.68
CA ASP A 393 20.89 -11.74 2.13
C ASP A 393 20.95 -11.57 0.61
N CYS A 394 22.16 -11.52 0.03
CA CYS A 394 22.36 -11.32 -1.40
C CYS A 394 23.71 -11.92 -1.86
N ILE A 395 23.70 -13.20 -2.22
CA ILE A 395 24.87 -13.94 -2.73
C ILE A 395 24.85 -13.95 -4.26
N GLN A 396 25.94 -13.50 -4.88
CA GLN A 396 26.07 -13.37 -6.34
C GLN A 396 27.14 -14.27 -6.96
N SER A 397 27.89 -15.00 -6.14
CA SER A 397 28.93 -15.91 -6.61
C SER A 397 28.96 -17.20 -5.81
N ASP A 398 29.40 -18.28 -6.46
CA ASP A 398 29.70 -19.53 -5.78
C ASP A 398 30.72 -19.31 -4.66
N GLY A 399 30.57 -20.04 -3.56
CA GLY A 399 31.43 -19.84 -2.40
C GLY A 399 31.04 -20.65 -1.18
N GLU A 400 31.93 -20.61 -0.19
CA GLU A 400 31.69 -21.12 1.15
C GLU A 400 31.53 -19.93 2.10
N PHE A 401 30.41 -19.92 2.80
CA PHE A 401 30.00 -18.85 3.69
C PHE A 401 29.81 -19.40 5.10
N ARG A 402 29.99 -18.54 6.09
CA ARG A 402 29.76 -18.88 7.50
C ARG A 402 28.47 -18.23 7.96
N TYR A 403 27.75 -18.91 8.85
CA TYR A 403 26.57 -18.34 9.49
C TYR A 403 26.63 -18.65 10.99
N SER A 404 26.13 -17.75 11.82
CA SER A 404 26.13 -17.94 13.28
C SER A 404 24.72 -17.71 13.80
N THR A 405 24.01 -18.79 14.08
CA THR A 405 22.67 -18.70 14.65
C THR A 405 22.44 -19.86 15.61
N GLU A 406 22.24 -19.57 16.91
CA GLU A 406 22.02 -20.59 17.95
C GLU A 406 20.68 -21.37 17.76
N PHE A 407 19.76 -20.91 16.90
CA PHE A 407 18.38 -21.43 16.84
C PHE A 407 17.86 -21.85 15.46
N VAL A 408 18.67 -21.75 14.39
CA VAL A 408 18.25 -22.18 13.05
C VAL A 408 18.55 -23.66 12.85
N ARG A 409 17.51 -24.46 12.52
CA ARG A 409 17.69 -25.87 12.16
C ARG A 409 17.48 -26.16 10.68
N GLU A 410 16.78 -25.28 9.98
CA GLU A 410 16.44 -25.41 8.57
C GLU A 410 16.83 -24.12 7.84
N VAL A 411 17.56 -24.29 6.75
CA VAL A 411 17.97 -23.20 5.86
C VAL A 411 17.14 -23.31 4.60
N GLN A 412 16.59 -22.18 4.18
CA GLN A 412 15.85 -22.02 2.94
C GLN A 412 16.56 -21.01 2.05
N SER A 413 16.30 -21.12 0.76
CA SER A 413 16.89 -20.26 -0.26
C SER A 413 15.82 -19.75 -1.21
N ARG A 414 16.00 -18.53 -1.68
CA ARG A 414 15.22 -17.92 -2.76
C ARG A 414 16.18 -17.21 -3.71
N TYR A 415 15.92 -17.30 -5.00
CA TYR A 415 16.64 -16.51 -5.99
C TYR A 415 15.79 -15.30 -6.33
N CYS A 416 16.39 -14.12 -6.32
CA CYS A 416 15.71 -12.84 -6.45
C CYS A 416 16.33 -12.01 -7.56
N ARG A 417 15.51 -11.23 -8.27
CA ARG A 417 15.93 -10.18 -9.20
C ARG A 417 15.26 -8.87 -8.80
N ASP A 418 16.05 -7.81 -8.60
CA ASP A 418 15.60 -6.47 -8.21
C ASP A 418 14.65 -6.47 -6.99
N GLY A 419 14.90 -7.36 -6.03
CA GLY A 419 14.07 -7.53 -4.82
C GLY A 419 12.82 -8.38 -4.98
N LEU A 420 12.51 -8.87 -6.18
CA LEU A 420 11.44 -9.83 -6.44
C LEU A 420 12.00 -11.24 -6.36
N CYS A 421 11.51 -12.02 -5.40
CA CYS A 421 12.05 -13.34 -5.10
C CYS A 421 11.13 -14.46 -5.59
N GLY A 422 11.75 -15.47 -6.18
CA GLY A 422 11.11 -16.72 -6.55
C GLY A 422 10.60 -17.56 -5.39
N SER A 423 10.12 -18.75 -5.75
CA SER A 423 9.68 -19.77 -4.79
C SER A 423 10.84 -20.33 -3.96
N ARG A 424 10.53 -20.72 -2.72
CA ARG A 424 11.51 -21.26 -1.76
C ARG A 424 12.06 -22.61 -2.19
N SER A 425 13.34 -22.83 -1.97
CA SER A 425 14.00 -24.14 -2.00
C SER A 425 14.64 -24.46 -0.65
N GLU A 426 14.35 -25.65 -0.12
CA GLU A 426 15.04 -26.16 1.07
C GLU A 426 16.51 -26.45 0.75
N ALA A 427 17.42 -25.94 1.59
CA ALA A 427 18.83 -26.29 1.52
C ALA A 427 19.05 -27.70 2.08
N ARG A 428 20.05 -28.41 1.54
CA ARG A 428 20.33 -29.78 1.97
C ARG A 428 21.26 -29.80 3.17
N ASN A 429 20.80 -30.41 4.27
CA ASN A 429 21.61 -30.66 5.46
C ASN A 429 22.57 -31.84 5.24
N ILE A 430 23.87 -31.57 5.19
CA ILE A 430 24.88 -32.61 4.93
C ILE A 430 25.27 -33.42 6.17
N ASP A 431 25.02 -32.91 7.38
CA ASP A 431 25.25 -33.64 8.63
C ASP A 431 24.22 -34.77 8.81
N LYS A 432 22.98 -34.52 8.38
CA LYS A 432 21.87 -35.48 8.45
C LYS A 432 21.86 -36.44 7.25
N TYR A 433 22.27 -35.97 6.07
CA TYR A 433 22.25 -36.76 4.83
C TYR A 433 23.57 -36.64 4.04
N PRO A 434 24.63 -37.35 4.46
CA PRO A 434 25.95 -37.26 3.86
C PRO A 434 25.93 -37.55 2.35
N ILE A 435 26.77 -36.86 1.59
CA ILE A 435 26.96 -37.11 0.16
C ILE A 435 27.80 -38.38 0.02
N THR A 436 27.15 -39.53 -0.19
CA THR A 436 27.87 -40.76 -0.55
C THR A 436 28.46 -40.61 -1.95
N SER A 437 29.79 -40.56 -2.04
CA SER A 437 30.52 -40.68 -3.30
C SER A 437 30.26 -42.05 -3.96
N PRO A 438 30.13 -42.17 -5.30
CA PRO A 438 30.07 -43.46 -5.97
C PRO A 438 31.39 -44.20 -5.77
N ARG A 439 31.34 -45.39 -5.16
CA ARG A 439 32.52 -46.26 -5.04
C ARG A 439 32.96 -46.71 -6.45
N PRO A 440 34.26 -46.66 -6.80
CA PRO A 440 34.72 -47.18 -8.09
C PRO A 440 34.47 -48.69 -8.15
N SER A 441 33.75 -49.16 -9.16
CA SER A 441 33.52 -50.58 -9.42
C SER A 441 34.76 -51.19 -10.07
N THR A 442 35.54 -51.93 -9.30
CA THR A 442 36.52 -52.87 -9.85
C THR A 442 35.77 -54.09 -10.41
N THR A 443 35.87 -54.26 -11.72
CA THR A 443 35.37 -55.40 -12.49
C THR A 443 36.06 -56.70 -12.08
N GLY A 444 35.25 -57.72 -11.77
CA GLY A 444 35.62 -59.13 -11.68
C GLY A 444 34.43 -60.01 -12.12
N PRO A 445 34.64 -61.26 -12.60
CA PRO A 445 33.68 -61.99 -13.43
C PRO A 445 32.47 -62.55 -12.64
N PRO A 446 31.41 -62.98 -13.35
CA PRO A 446 30.11 -63.24 -12.75
C PRO A 446 30.06 -64.64 -12.14
N ASP A 447 29.67 -64.73 -10.86
CA ASP A 447 29.18 -65.97 -10.28
C ASP A 447 27.68 -65.85 -10.01
N SER A 448 26.98 -66.83 -10.56
CA SER A 448 25.55 -67.06 -10.54
C SER A 448 24.99 -67.21 -9.13
N GLY A 449 23.87 -66.55 -8.83
CA GLY A 449 23.03 -66.96 -7.70
C GLY A 449 21.98 -65.97 -7.25
N THR A 450 20.71 -66.31 -7.50
CA THR A 450 19.49 -65.90 -6.77
C THR A 450 18.85 -64.54 -7.06
N ASP A 451 18.37 -64.34 -8.29
CA ASP A 451 17.28 -63.39 -8.60
C ASP A 451 15.95 -64.15 -8.78
N GLY A 452 15.26 -64.39 -7.65
CA GLY A 452 13.97 -65.08 -7.66
C GLY A 452 13.00 -64.66 -6.56
N LYS A 453 13.35 -63.69 -5.69
CA LYS A 453 12.51 -63.31 -4.54
C LYS A 453 12.08 -61.84 -4.50
N ILE A 454 12.68 -60.95 -5.28
CA ILE A 454 12.35 -59.51 -5.27
C ILE A 454 11.16 -59.19 -6.19
N VAL A 455 10.98 -59.93 -7.29
CA VAL A 455 9.88 -59.69 -8.25
C VAL A 455 8.51 -60.08 -7.69
N ALA A 456 8.43 -61.06 -6.77
CA ALA A 456 7.15 -61.49 -6.20
C ALA A 456 6.54 -60.49 -5.20
N ILE A 457 7.37 -59.70 -4.50
CA ILE A 457 6.91 -58.74 -3.47
C ILE A 457 6.37 -57.46 -4.13
N ALA A 458 7.00 -57.00 -5.23
CA ALA A 458 6.56 -55.80 -5.93
C ALA A 458 5.18 -55.95 -6.61
N VAL A 459 4.88 -57.13 -7.15
CA VAL A 459 3.58 -57.39 -7.80
C VAL A 459 2.43 -57.47 -6.77
N GLY A 460 2.70 -57.99 -5.57
CA GLY A 460 1.71 -58.08 -4.50
C GLY A 460 1.30 -56.72 -3.91
N VAL A 461 2.26 -55.81 -3.74
CA VAL A 461 2.00 -54.47 -3.16
C VAL A 461 1.20 -53.58 -4.14
N CYS A 462 1.51 -53.64 -5.44
CA CYS A 462 0.75 -52.89 -6.45
C CYS A 462 -0.70 -53.39 -6.60
N GLY A 463 -0.93 -54.71 -6.47
CA GLY A 463 -2.28 -55.29 -6.50
C GLY A 463 -3.15 -54.87 -5.30
N ALA A 464 -2.56 -54.80 -4.10
CA ALA A 464 -3.28 -54.39 -2.89
C ALA A 464 -3.70 -52.91 -2.93
N ILE A 465 -2.83 -52.03 -3.46
CA ILE A 465 -3.13 -50.60 -3.61
C ILE A 465 -4.25 -50.39 -4.63
N ALA A 466 -4.23 -51.10 -5.76
CA ALA A 466 -5.30 -51.02 -6.76
C ALA A 466 -6.65 -51.48 -6.21
N PHE A 467 -6.68 -52.53 -5.38
CA PHE A 467 -7.91 -53.03 -4.75
C PHE A 467 -8.49 -52.04 -3.72
N LEU A 468 -7.64 -51.36 -2.93
CA LEU A 468 -8.07 -50.33 -1.99
C LEU A 468 -8.66 -49.09 -2.69
N ILE A 469 -8.05 -48.67 -3.81
CA ILE A 469 -8.58 -47.56 -4.61
C ILE A 469 -9.95 -47.92 -5.20
N ALA A 470 -10.14 -49.15 -5.70
CA ALA A 470 -11.43 -49.61 -6.22
C ALA A 470 -12.53 -49.60 -5.14
N LEU A 471 -12.22 -50.02 -3.92
CA LEU A 471 -13.18 -49.98 -2.79
C LEU A 471 -13.57 -48.55 -2.40
N LEU A 472 -12.62 -47.60 -2.42
CA LEU A 472 -12.90 -46.19 -2.12
C LEU A 472 -13.82 -45.57 -3.19
N VAL A 473 -13.59 -45.89 -4.46
CA VAL A 473 -14.45 -45.44 -5.57
C VAL A 473 -15.87 -46.00 -5.45
N ILE A 474 -16.01 -47.29 -5.13
CA ILE A 474 -17.33 -47.92 -4.91
C ILE A 474 -18.05 -47.28 -3.72
N CYS A 475 -17.35 -47.02 -2.60
CA CYS A 475 -17.92 -46.33 -1.44
C CYS A 475 -18.40 -44.91 -1.78
N TYR A 476 -17.65 -44.17 -2.60
CA TYR A 476 -18.01 -42.84 -3.06
C TYR A 476 -19.31 -42.86 -3.88
N PHE A 477 -19.42 -43.78 -4.85
CA PHE A 477 -20.63 -43.92 -5.66
C PHE A 477 -21.85 -44.37 -4.84
N CYS A 478 -21.68 -45.24 -3.84
CA CYS A 478 -22.74 -45.64 -2.92
C CYS A 478 -23.24 -44.47 -2.04
N LYS A 479 -22.35 -43.57 -1.59
CA LYS A 479 -22.74 -42.35 -0.86
C LYS A 479 -23.54 -41.37 -1.73
N CYS A 480 -23.10 -41.14 -2.97
CA CYS A 480 -23.82 -40.27 -3.91
C CYS A 480 -25.22 -40.81 -4.27
N ARG A 481 -25.38 -42.14 -4.34
CA ARG A 481 -26.68 -42.77 -4.65
C ARG A 481 -27.67 -42.67 -3.49
N LYS A 482 -27.21 -42.70 -2.23
CA LYS A 482 -28.06 -42.43 -1.04
C LYS A 482 -28.51 -40.98 -0.94
N SER A 483 -27.66 -40.01 -1.30
CA SER A 483 -27.99 -38.58 -1.26
C SER A 483 -29.08 -38.19 -2.28
N LYS A 484 -29.09 -38.79 -3.48
CA LYS A 484 -30.13 -38.54 -4.49
C LYS A 484 -31.50 -39.16 -4.17
N SER A 485 -31.59 -40.15 -3.29
CA SER A 485 -32.86 -40.79 -2.92
C SER A 485 -33.65 -40.03 -1.84
N GLN A 486 -33.02 -39.14 -1.06
CA GLN A 486 -33.70 -38.38 -0.01
C GLN A 486 -34.32 -37.05 -0.49
N HIS A 487 -34.05 -36.62 -1.73
CA HIS A 487 -34.50 -35.32 -2.23
C HIS A 487 -35.78 -35.35 -3.07
N MET A 488 -36.41 -36.53 -3.28
CA MET A 488 -37.64 -36.70 -4.09
C MET A 488 -38.92 -37.02 -3.29
N SER A 489 -38.90 -36.94 -1.95
CA SER A 489 -40.13 -37.07 -1.15
C SER A 489 -40.24 -35.90 -0.16
N GLY A 490 -41.05 -34.89 -0.51
CA GLY A 490 -41.41 -33.82 0.43
C GLY A 490 -41.48 -32.41 -0.15
N LYS A 491 -42.43 -32.14 -1.06
CA LYS A 491 -43.06 -30.81 -1.19
C LYS A 491 -44.51 -30.97 -1.67
N GLN A 492 -45.46 -30.88 -0.74
CA GLN A 492 -46.86 -30.62 -1.04
C GLN A 492 -47.46 -29.80 0.11
N TYR A 493 -48.19 -28.72 -0.25
CA TYR A 493 -49.13 -27.91 0.54
C TYR A 493 -48.52 -27.07 1.70
N GLU A 494 -48.95 -25.84 2.02
CA GLU A 494 -49.90 -24.86 1.50
C GLU A 494 -49.71 -23.60 2.39
N SER A 495 -49.85 -22.40 1.82
CA SER A 495 -49.77 -21.13 2.56
C SER A 495 -51.10 -20.40 2.45
N THR A 496 -51.74 -20.10 3.59
CA THR A 496 -52.85 -19.12 3.65
C THR A 496 -52.67 -18.24 4.90
N PRO A 497 -53.03 -16.93 4.87
CA PRO A 497 -52.54 -15.94 5.83
C PRO A 497 -53.58 -15.54 6.88
N THR A 498 -53.14 -15.08 8.06
CA THR A 498 -54.02 -14.50 9.08
C THR A 498 -53.52 -13.14 9.58
N LYS A 499 -54.36 -12.15 9.25
CA LYS A 499 -54.77 -10.88 9.90
C LYS A 499 -54.10 -10.42 11.23
N PRO A 500 -53.92 -9.09 11.43
CA PRO A 500 -53.57 -8.50 12.72
C PRO A 500 -54.82 -8.06 13.51
N GLU A 501 -54.75 -8.19 14.84
CA GLU A 501 -55.71 -7.62 15.79
C GLU A 501 -55.05 -6.55 16.68
N THR A 502 -55.88 -5.56 16.99
CA THR A 502 -55.66 -4.28 17.69
C THR A 502 -55.78 -4.36 19.21
N SER A 503 -55.30 -3.27 19.85
CA SER A 503 -55.61 -2.71 21.19
C SER A 503 -55.00 -3.44 22.40
N VAL A 504 -54.31 -2.75 23.31
CA VAL A 504 -54.73 -1.60 24.13
C VAL A 504 -53.66 -0.51 24.21
#